data_AF-A0A7C5Z8M0-F1
#
_entry.id   AF-A0A7C5Z8M0-F1
#
_cell.length_a   1.000
_cell.length_b   1.000
_cell.length_c   1.000
_cell.angle_alpha   90.00
_cell.angle_beta   90.00
_cell.angle_gamma   90.00
#
_symmetry.space_group_name_H-M   'P 1'
#
loop_
_entity.id
_entity.type
_entity.pdbx_description
1 polymer ?
#
loop_
_entity_poly.entity_id
_entity_poly.type
_entity_poly.pdbx_seq_one_letter_code
_entity_poly.pdbx_strand_id
1 'polypeptide(L)' 'MNNIPLSSPDITPADIDAVVEVLRTPTLSIGPKIEEFERLCAAEAGRRHGIGVSSGTCGLHLALLAAGIGPGDEVITTP' A
#
# COMPACT_ATOMS: atom_id res chain seq x y z
N MET A 1 -9.64 -22.79 -24.75
CA MET A 1 -8.49 -21.89 -25.05
C MET A 1 -7.87 -21.52 -23.73
N ASN A 2 -6.58 -21.81 -23.52
CA ASN A 2 -5.90 -21.34 -22.31
C ASN A 2 -5.73 -19.83 -22.42
N ASN A 3 -6.28 -19.10 -21.46
CA ASN A 3 -6.11 -17.65 -21.32
C ASN A 3 -4.79 -17.40 -20.57
N ILE A 4 -3.86 -16.65 -21.17
CA ILE A 4 -2.58 -16.28 -20.53
C ILE A 4 -2.59 -14.76 -20.36
N PRO A 5 -3.02 -14.24 -19.19
CA PRO A 5 -3.08 -12.81 -18.95
C PRO A 5 -1.68 -12.20 -18.76
N LEU A 6 -1.55 -10.90 -19.01
CA LEU A 6 -0.31 -10.15 -18.72
C LEU A 6 0.02 -10.12 -17.22
N SER A 7 -1.01 -10.07 -16.36
CA SER A 7 -0.88 -10.09 -14.91
C SER A 7 -2.10 -10.79 -14.30
N SER A 8 -1.86 -11.50 -13.20
CA SER A 8 -2.88 -12.10 -12.35
C SER A 8 -2.47 -11.92 -10.89
N PRO A 9 -3.39 -11.56 -9.97
CA PRO A 9 -3.09 -11.53 -8.55
C PRO A 9 -2.59 -12.89 -8.06
N ASP A 10 -1.55 -12.90 -7.24
CA ASP A 10 -1.12 -14.07 -6.49
C ASP A 10 -1.83 -14.04 -5.13
N ILE A 11 -2.83 -14.90 -4.96
CA ILE A 11 -3.67 -14.97 -3.77
C ILE A 11 -3.64 -16.40 -3.26
N THR A 12 -3.18 -16.56 -2.02
CA THR A 12 -3.06 -17.83 -1.32
C THR A 12 -4.21 -18.03 -0.33
N PRO A 13 -4.41 -19.26 0.20
CA PRO A 13 -5.36 -19.49 1.29
C PRO A 13 -5.11 -18.60 2.52
N ALA A 14 -3.84 -18.29 2.83
CA ALA A 14 -3.49 -17.44 3.96
C ALA A 14 -3.99 -16.00 3.79
N ASP A 15 -3.99 -15.47 2.55
CA ASP A 15 -4.53 -14.14 2.26
C ASP A 15 -6.04 -14.09 2.47
N ILE A 16 -6.75 -15.16 2.08
CA ILE A 16 -8.19 -15.29 2.27
C ILE A 16 -8.52 -15.37 3.76
N ASP A 17 -7.80 -16.19 4.52
CA ASP A 17 -8.00 -16.34 5.96
C ASP A 17 -7.77 -15.01 6.68
N ALA A 18 -6.72 -14.25 6.33
CA ALA A 18 -6.46 -12.94 6.91
C ALA A 18 -7.60 -11.93 6.67
N VAL A 19 -8.22 -11.95 5.47
CA VAL A 19 -9.39 -11.12 5.17
C VAL A 19 -10.60 -11.57 5.99
N VAL A 20 -10.86 -12.87 6.06
CA VAL A 20 -11.99 -13.44 6.82
C VAL A 20 -11.88 -13.11 8.31
N GLU A 21 -10.67 -13.14 8.88
CA GLU A 21 -10.43 -12.73 10.26
C GLU A 21 -10.91 -11.30 10.52
N VAL A 22 -10.56 -10.35 9.66
CA VAL A 22 -11.01 -8.95 9.79
C VAL A 22 -12.53 -8.83 9.66
N LEU A 23 -13.14 -9.55 8.72
CA LEU A 23 -14.59 -9.55 8.50
C LEU A 23 -15.39 -10.09 9.71
N ARG A 24 -14.75 -10.85 10.60
CA ARG A 24 -15.36 -11.34 11.85
C ARG A 24 -15.25 -10.33 13.01
N THR A 25 -14.62 -9.18 12.79
CA THR A 25 -14.47 -8.10 13.79
C THR A 25 -15.41 -6.93 13.49
N PRO A 26 -15.66 -6.03 14.47
CA PRO A 26 -16.42 -4.80 14.22
C PRO A 26 -15.60 -3.70 13.51
N THR A 27 -14.30 -3.89 13.27
CA THR A 27 -13.40 -2.84 12.77
C THR A 27 -12.92 -3.16 11.35
N LEU A 28 -13.58 -2.56 10.36
CA LEU A 28 -13.27 -2.79 8.94
C LEU A 28 -12.36 -1.73 8.32
N SER A 29 -12.09 -0.62 9.02
CA SER A 29 -11.26 0.47 8.53
C SER A 29 -10.43 1.04 9.67
N ILE A 30 -9.18 1.42 9.37
CA ILE A 30 -8.23 2.01 10.33
C ILE A 30 -8.16 1.17 11.63
N GLY A 31 -8.02 -0.14 11.46
CA GLY A 31 -7.89 -1.10 12.56
C GLY A 31 -6.44 -1.55 12.78
N PRO A 32 -6.17 -2.44 13.75
CA PRO A 32 -4.82 -2.87 14.10
C PRO A 32 -4.05 -3.52 12.95
N LYS A 33 -4.75 -4.06 11.93
CA LYS A 33 -4.13 -4.63 10.74
C LYS A 33 -3.39 -3.59 9.89
N ILE A 34 -3.78 -2.31 9.92
CA ILE A 34 -3.03 -1.28 9.20
C ILE A 34 -1.69 -0.99 9.87
N GLU A 35 -1.65 -0.92 11.20
CA GLU A 35 -0.42 -0.70 11.98
C GLU A 35 0.55 -1.88 11.82
N GLU A 36 0.02 -3.11 11.82
CA GLU A 36 0.79 -4.31 11.54
C GLU A 36 1.40 -4.27 10.12
N PHE A 37 0.59 -3.95 9.11
CA PHE A 37 1.04 -3.83 7.73
C PHE A 37 2.13 -2.76 7.57
N GLU A 38 1.93 -1.57 8.13
CA GLU A 38 2.89 -0.46 8.08
C GLU A 38 4.25 -0.84 8.68
N ARG A 39 4.24 -1.50 9.85
CA ARG A 39 5.46 -1.98 10.51
C ARG A 39 6.19 -3.02 9.67
N LEU A 40 5.47 -3.99 9.10
CA LEU A 40 6.05 -5.05 8.27
C LEU A 40 6.62 -4.49 6.97
N CYS A 41 5.88 -3.59 6.28
CA CYS A 41 6.37 -2.93 5.08
C CYS A 41 7.60 -2.05 5.35
N ALA A 42 7.63 -1.34 6.48
CA ALA A 42 8.80 -0.56 6.88
C ALA A 42 10.03 -1.45 7.07
N ALA A 43 9.86 -2.58 7.78
CA ALA A 43 10.92 -3.55 8.02
C ALA A 43 11.43 -4.15 6.70
N GLU A 44 10.54 -4.59 5.82
CA GLU A 44 10.87 -5.17 4.52
C GLU A 44 11.63 -4.17 3.62
N ALA A 45 11.19 -2.90 3.59
CA ALA A 45 11.84 -1.85 2.81
C ALA A 45 13.15 -1.31 3.45
N GLY A 46 13.53 -1.80 4.64
CA GLY A 46 14.67 -1.28 5.40
C GLY A 46 14.51 0.19 5.80
N ARG A 47 13.29 0.61 6.14
CA ARG A 47 12.95 1.99 6.53
C ARG A 47 12.45 2.06 7.97
N ARG A 48 12.57 3.25 8.55
CA ARG A 48 12.11 3.53 9.93
C ARG A 48 10.58 3.57 10.04
N HIS A 49 9.89 3.96 8.97
CA HIS A 49 8.45 4.14 8.94
C HIS A 49 7.88 3.60 7.64
N GLY A 50 6.62 3.14 7.70
CA GLY A 50 5.77 2.80 6.57
C GLY A 50 4.41 3.45 6.81
N ILE A 51 3.74 3.90 5.74
CA ILE A 51 2.42 4.54 5.82
C ILE A 51 1.51 3.86 4.79
N GLY A 52 0.43 3.27 5.28
CA GLY A 52 -0.56 2.58 4.47
C GLY A 52 -1.50 3.59 3.81
N VAL A 53 -1.61 3.53 2.48
CA VAL A 53 -2.47 4.42 1.68
C VAL A 53 -3.32 3.61 0.72
N SER A 54 -4.38 4.22 0.19
CA SER A 54 -5.35 3.55 -0.68
C SER A 54 -4.81 3.16 -2.05
N SER A 55 -3.72 3.78 -2.53
CA SER A 55 -3.10 3.48 -3.82
C SER A 55 -1.67 4.03 -3.93
N GLY A 56 -0.92 3.54 -4.92
CA GLY A 56 0.39 4.10 -5.27
C GLY A 56 0.34 5.58 -5.66
N THR A 57 -0.70 6.01 -6.38
CA THR A 57 -0.91 7.43 -6.75
C THR A 57 -1.10 8.31 -5.52
N CYS A 58 -1.89 7.86 -4.53
CA CYS A 58 -2.03 8.58 -3.25
C CYS A 58 -0.70 8.63 -2.50
N GLY A 59 0.08 7.56 -2.52
CA GLY A 59 1.42 7.53 -1.92
C GLY A 59 2.36 8.56 -2.54
N LEU A 60 2.43 8.62 -3.87
CA LEU A 60 3.24 9.61 -4.58
C LEU A 60 2.75 11.05 -4.34
N HIS A 61 1.43 11.25 -4.31
CA HIS A 61 0.86 12.55 -4.00
C HIS A 61 1.26 13.04 -2.60
N LEU A 62 1.12 12.18 -1.58
CA LEU A 62 1.56 12.50 -0.21
C LEU A 62 3.07 12.69 -0.12
N ALA A 63 3.86 11.94 -0.89
CA ALA A 63 5.31 12.10 -0.92
C ALA A 63 5.73 13.49 -1.43
N LEU A 64 5.09 13.99 -2.49
CA LEU A 64 5.34 15.35 -3.00
C LEU A 64 4.93 16.42 -2.00
N LEU A 65 3.77 16.26 -1.35
CA LEU A 65 3.32 17.17 -0.29
C LEU A 65 4.28 17.18 0.89
N ALA A 66 4.73 16.01 1.34
CA ALA A 66 5.68 15.87 2.44
C ALA A 66 7.07 16.45 2.11
N ALA A 67 7.46 16.42 0.83
CA ALA A 67 8.69 17.05 0.34
C ALA A 67 8.57 18.58 0.20
N GLY A 68 7.37 19.16 0.39
CA GLY A 68 7.14 20.60 0.32
C GLY A 68 7.05 21.16 -1.11
N ILE A 69 6.85 20.30 -2.10
CA ILE A 69 6.78 20.70 -3.51
C ILE A 69 5.49 21.48 -3.78
N GLY A 70 5.61 22.61 -4.49
CA GLY A 70 4.51 23.50 -4.80
C GLY A 70 4.57 24.14 -6.20
N PRO A 71 3.66 25.08 -6.49
CA PRO A 71 3.62 25.77 -7.77
C PRO A 71 4.92 26.51 -8.06
N GLY A 72 5.51 26.24 -9.22
CA GLY A 72 6.77 26.86 -9.66
C GLY A 72 8.02 26.01 -9.43
N ASP A 73 7.92 24.92 -8.65
CA ASP A 73 9.05 24.01 -8.44
C ASP A 73 9.27 23.09 -9.66
N GLU A 74 10.53 22.89 -10.03
CA GLU A 74 10.94 21.94 -11.06
C GLU A 74 11.16 20.55 -10.46
N VAL A 75 10.59 19.52 -11.09
CA VAL A 75 10.74 18.11 -10.70
C VAL A 75 11.22 17.30 -11.90
N ILE A 76 12.43 16.74 -11.80
CA ILE A 76 13.02 15.89 -12.85
C ILE A 76 12.43 14.47 -12.74
N THR A 77 11.97 13.91 -13.86
CA THR A 77 11.37 12.57 -13.93
C THR A 77 11.76 11.86 -15.24
N THR A 78 11.43 10.58 -15.35
CA THR A 78 11.43 9.86 -16.64
C THR A 78 10.20 10.25 -17.48
N PRO A 79 10.29 10.19 -18.83
CA PRO A 79 9.14 10.40 -19.73
C PRO A 79 7.99 9.42 -19.52
#